data_AF-A0A922NWC0-F1
#
_entry.id   AF-A0A922NWC0-F1
#
_cell.length_a   1.000
_cell.length_b   1.000
_cell.length_c   1.000
_cell.angle_alpha   90.00
_cell.angle_beta   90.00
_cell.angle_gamma   90.00
#
_symmetry.space_group_name_H-M   'P 1'
#
loop_
_entity.id
_entity.type
_entity.pdbx_description
1 polymer ?
#
loop_
_entity_poly.entity_id
_entity_poly.type
_entity_poly.pdbx_seq_one_letter_code
_entity_poly.pdbx_strand_id
1 'polypeptide(L)'
;MEYTEKAKELASQEFTRLSDREIKPEDCFVVWFCKTLQNWKALVSTNQIKTGEKCGDYAEITHNGDKKETYVDVYAKVSNQAFAD
;
A
#
# COMPACT_ATOMS: atom_id res chain seq x y z
N MET A 1 17.54 3.91 -1.55
CA MET A 1 16.26 3.74 -0.86
C MET A 1 15.77 2.34 -1.15
N GLU A 2 15.52 1.56 -0.11
CA GLU A 2 14.99 0.20 -0.24
C GLU A 2 13.59 0.28 -0.89
N TYR A 3 13.26 -0.58 -1.85
CA TYR A 3 12.00 -0.49 -2.63
C TYR A 3 10.76 -0.50 -1.73
N THR A 4 10.85 -1.20 -0.59
CA THR A 4 9.85 -1.28 0.47
C THR A 4 9.63 0.06 1.17
N GLU A 5 10.68 0.85 1.42
CA GLU A 5 10.54 2.20 1.99
C GLU A 5 9.87 3.15 1.01
N LYS A 6 10.26 3.11 -0.27
CA LYS A 6 9.56 3.85 -1.32
C LYS A 6 8.08 3.45 -1.42
N ALA A 7 7.77 2.17 -1.24
CA ALA A 7 6.38 1.69 -1.24
C ALA A 7 5.57 2.29 -0.09
N LYS A 8 6.14 2.33 1.13
CA LYS A 8 5.50 2.95 2.30
C LYS A 8 5.28 4.45 2.09
N GLU A 9 6.25 5.16 1.54
CA GLU A 9 6.12 6.60 1.23
C GLU A 9 4.96 6.87 0.26
N LEU A 10 4.87 6.10 -0.82
CA LEU A 10 3.79 6.27 -1.82
C LEU A 10 2.43 5.89 -1.25
N ALA A 11 2.35 4.80 -0.49
CA ALA A 11 1.11 4.41 0.19
C ALA A 11 0.66 5.47 1.19
N SER A 12 1.57 6.00 2.02
CA SER A 12 1.24 6.98 3.05
C SER A 12 0.74 8.30 2.45
N GLN A 13 1.30 8.73 1.32
CA GLN A 13 0.82 9.90 0.57
C GLN A 13 -0.62 9.69 0.08
N GLU A 14 -0.91 8.53 -0.48
CA GLU A 14 -2.25 8.26 -1.03
C GLU A 14 -3.29 8.04 0.07
N PHE A 15 -2.93 7.34 1.15
CA PHE A 15 -3.78 7.22 2.33
C PHE A 15 -4.06 8.59 2.96
N THR A 16 -3.05 9.47 3.05
CA THR A 16 -3.23 10.85 3.52
C THR A 16 -4.24 11.60 2.67
N ARG A 17 -4.09 11.52 1.34
CA ARG A 17 -4.98 12.16 0.36
C ARG A 17 -6.42 11.68 0.46
N LEU A 18 -6.62 10.38 0.67
CA LEU A 18 -7.97 9.77 0.70
C LEU A 18 -8.67 9.88 2.06
N SER A 19 -7.91 9.96 3.15
CA SER A 19 -8.46 10.01 4.51
C SER A 19 -8.56 11.42 5.09
N ASP A 20 -8.01 12.43 4.41
CA ASP A 20 -7.97 13.83 4.86
C ASP A 20 -7.30 14.00 6.24
N ARG A 21 -6.30 13.16 6.52
CA ARG A 21 -5.44 13.21 7.71
C ARG A 21 -4.02 12.77 7.38
N GLU A 22 -3.06 13.24 8.16
CA GLU A 22 -1.67 12.84 7.99
C GLU A 22 -1.48 11.35 8.38
N ILE A 23 -0.96 10.56 7.43
CA ILE A 23 -0.46 9.20 7.65
C ILE A 23 1.00 9.17 7.24
N LYS A 24 1.86 8.79 8.18
CA LYS A 24 3.31 8.79 7.95
C LYS A 24 3.78 7.45 7.37
N PRO A 25 4.92 7.40 6.66
CA PRO A 25 5.48 6.14 6.17
C PRO A 25 5.76 5.12 7.29
N GLU A 26 6.10 5.60 8.50
CA GLU A 26 6.29 4.79 9.71
C GLU A 26 5.00 4.13 10.24
N ASP A 27 3.84 4.66 9.88
CA ASP A 27 2.53 4.09 10.18
C ASP A 27 2.11 2.99 9.18
N CYS A 28 2.91 2.79 8.13
CA CYS A 28 2.65 1.85 7.04
C CYS A 28 3.58 0.63 7.14
N PHE A 29 3.02 -0.54 6.84
CA PHE A 29 3.78 -1.79 6.82
C PHE A 29 3.55 -2.56 5.53
N VAL A 30 4.61 -3.21 5.04
CA VAL A 30 4.56 -4.03 3.83
C VAL A 30 4.00 -5.40 4.20
N VAL A 31 2.92 -5.78 3.54
CA VAL A 31 2.26 -7.09 3.70
C VAL A 31 2.87 -8.12 2.76
N TRP A 32 3.20 -7.70 1.54
CA TRP A 32 3.86 -8.53 0.54
C TRP A 32 4.77 -7.68 -0.34
N PHE A 33 5.88 -8.25 -0.79
CA PHE A 33 6.77 -7.61 -1.73
C PHE A 33 7.33 -8.62 -2.72
N CYS A 34 7.39 -8.22 -3.99
CA CYS A 34 8.15 -8.94 -4.99
C CYS A 34 8.86 -7.99 -5.96
N LYS A 35 9.98 -8.45 -6.49
CA LYS A 35 10.76 -7.75 -7.50
C LYS A 35 11.16 -8.72 -8.60
N THR A 36 10.98 -8.30 -9.85
CA THR A 36 11.40 -9.06 -11.02
C THR A 36 12.04 -8.09 -12.02
N LEU A 37 13.34 -8.24 -12.23
CA LEU A 37 14.14 -7.32 -13.05
C LEU A 37 13.95 -5.86 -12.61
N GLN A 38 13.55 -4.96 -13.50
CA GLN A 38 13.28 -3.55 -13.20
C GLN A 38 11.86 -3.27 -12.64
N ASN A 39 10.98 -4.27 -12.60
CA ASN A 39 9.63 -4.14 -12.05
C ASN A 39 9.59 -4.58 -10.58
N TRP A 40 8.75 -3.93 -9.79
CA TRP A 40 8.48 -4.37 -8.43
C TRP A 40 7.04 -4.06 -8.04
N LYS A 41 6.50 -4.87 -7.13
CA LYS A 41 5.18 -4.69 -6.55
C LYS A 41 5.26 -4.84 -5.04
N ALA A 42 4.54 -3.98 -4.33
CA ALA A 42 4.36 -4.08 -2.89
C ALA A 42 2.88 -3.98 -2.55
N LEU A 43 2.44 -4.79 -1.59
CA LEU A 43 1.18 -4.61 -0.91
C LEU A 43 1.48 -3.95 0.44
N VAL A 44 0.84 -2.82 0.70
CA VAL A 44 1.11 -1.97 1.88
C VAL A 44 -0.19 -1.73 2.60
N SER A 45 -0.16 -1.74 3.93
CA SER A 45 -1.33 -1.47 4.76
C SER A 45 -0.97 -0.56 5.93
N THR A 46 -1.98 0.00 6.59
CA THR A 46 -1.82 0.83 7.78
C THR A 46 -2.90 0.50 8.81
N ASN A 47 -2.55 0.63 10.10
CA ASN A 47 -3.51 0.50 11.20
C ASN A 47 -4.17 1.85 11.58
N GLN A 48 -3.75 2.94 10.93
CA GLN A 48 -4.33 4.27 11.17
C GLN A 48 -5.76 4.33 10.62
N ILE A 49 -6.02 3.67 9.48
CA ILE A 49 -7.35 3.54 8.86
C ILE A 49 -8.05 2.30 9.41
N LYS A 50 -9.28 2.48 9.91
CA LYS A 50 -10.09 1.39 10.47
C LYS A 50 -11.06 0.83 9.43
N THR A 51 -11.29 -0.47 9.51
CA THR A 51 -12.31 -1.19 8.74
C THR A 51 -13.69 -0.59 9.03
N GLY A 52 -14.20 0.24 8.11
CA GLY A 52 -15.44 1.00 8.27
C GLY A 52 -15.30 2.47 7.86
N GLU A 53 -14.08 3.00 7.80
CA GLU A 53 -13.84 4.28 7.13
C GLU A 53 -14.09 4.13 5.62
N LYS A 54 -14.52 5.22 4.97
CA LYS A 54 -14.79 5.21 3.52
C LYS A 54 -13.50 5.08 2.69
N CYS A 55 -12.36 5.42 3.27
CA CYS A 55 -11.05 5.29 2.64
C CYS A 55 -10.49 3.88 2.85
N GLY A 56 -9.76 3.38 1.86
CA GLY A 56 -9.13 2.06 1.94
C GLY A 56 -7.89 2.05 2.84
N ASP A 57 -7.69 0.95 3.55
CA ASP A 57 -6.57 0.68 4.47
C ASP A 57 -5.48 -0.20 3.82
N TYR A 58 -5.61 -0.50 2.53
CA TYR A 58 -4.75 -1.39 1.78
C TYR A 58 -4.40 -0.79 0.42
N ALA A 59 -3.11 -0.73 0.10
CA ALA A 59 -2.61 -0.18 -1.15
C ALA A 59 -1.75 -1.21 -1.89
N GLU A 60 -1.95 -1.31 -3.20
CA GLU A 60 -1.03 -1.97 -4.11
C GLU A 60 -0.15 -0.92 -4.80
N ILE A 61 1.16 -1.08 -4.67
CA ILE A 61 2.16 -0.24 -5.32
C ILE A 61 2.77 -1.05 -6.46
N THR A 62 2.57 -0.62 -7.70
CA THR A 62 3.07 -1.33 -8.89
C THR A 62 4.02 -0.43 -9.67
N HIS A 63 5.32 -0.75 -9.67
CA HIS A 63 6.32 -0.01 -10.43
C HIS A 63 6.63 -0.69 -11.75
N ASN A 64 6.43 0.05 -12.84
CA ASN A 64 6.88 -0.30 -14.18
C ASN A 64 8.27 0.31 -14.42
N GLY A 65 9.29 -0.52 -14.41
CA GLY A 65 10.68 -0.10 -14.58
C GLY A 65 11.04 0.35 -16.00
N ASP A 66 10.34 -0.16 -17.02
CA ASP A 66 10.57 0.22 -18.41
C ASP A 66 10.08 1.64 -18.68
N LYS A 67 8.90 1.98 -18.16
CA LYS A 67 8.29 3.31 -18.28
C LYS A 67 8.67 4.27 -17.15
N LYS A 68 9.33 3.77 -16.11
CA LYS A 68 9.71 4.52 -14.89
C LYS A 68 8.52 5.16 -14.18
N GLU A 69 7.37 4.50 -14.18
CA GLU A 69 6.13 4.98 -13.55
C GLU A 69 5.71 4.05 -12.42
N THR A 70 4.96 4.58 -11.46
CA THR A 70 4.45 3.80 -10.32
C THR A 70 2.96 4.08 -10.18
N TYR A 71 2.18 3.02 -10.14
CA TYR A 71 0.75 3.06 -9.88
C TYR A 71 0.49 2.76 -8.40
N VAL A 72 -0.52 3.42 -7.85
CA VAL A 72 -0.98 3.23 -6.47
C VAL A 72 -2.48 2.98 -6.52
N ASP A 73 -2.87 1.74 -6.25
CA ASP A 73 -4.28 1.32 -6.21
C ASP A 73 -4.69 1.10 -4.75
N VAL A 74 -5.75 1.78 -4.29
CA VAL A 74 -6.22 1.68 -2.90
C VAL A 74 -7.52 0.91 -2.81
N TYR A 75 -7.56 -0.04 -1.88
CA TYR A 75 -8.68 -0.94 -1.63
C TYR A 75 -9.19 -0.80 -0.19
N ALA A 76 -10.51 -0.85 -0.02
CA ALA A 76 -11.12 -0.99 1.30
C ALA A 76 -11.35 -2.46 1.62
N LYS A 77 -10.85 -2.91 2.76
CA LYS A 77 -11.03 -4.28 3.22
C LYS A 77 -12.50 -4.56 3.59
N VAL A 78 -13.12 -5.52 2.90
CA VAL A 78 -14.53 -5.89 3.13
C VAL A 78 -14.69 -7.01 4.17
N SER A 79 -13.84 -8.02 4.14
CA SER A 79 -13.87 -9.12 5.11
C SER A 79 -12.48 -9.74 5.33
N ASN A 80 -12.33 -10.47 6.42
CA ASN A 80 -11.18 -11.33 6.68
C ASN A 80 -11.67 -12.64 7.29
N GLN A 81 -11.70 -13.70 6.50
CA GLN A 81 -12.13 -15.01 6.95
C GLN A 81 -10.97 -15.99 6.76
N ALA A 82 -10.57 -16.63 7.84
CA ALA A 82 -9.64 -17.75 7.78
C ALA A 82 -10.45 -19.03 7.49
N PHE A 83 -10.01 -19.80 6.49
CA PHE A 83 -10.47 -21.15 6.23
C PHE A 83 -9.31 -22.09 6.52
N ALA A 84 -9.57 -23.16 7.28
CA ALA A 84 -8.60 -24.23 7.44
C ALA A 84 -8.67 -25.17 6.23
N ASP A 85 -7.54 -25.80 5.91
CA ASP A 85 -7.44 -26.81 4.85
C ASP A 85 -8.29 -28.06 5.14
#